data_AF-A0A3D3SC11-F1
#
_entry.id   AF-A0A3D3SC11-F1
#
_cell.length_a   1.000
_cell.length_b   1.000
_cell.length_c   1.000
_cell.angle_alpha   90.00
_cell.angle_beta   90.00
_cell.angle_gamma   90.00
#
_symmetry.space_group_name_H-M   'P 1'
#
loop_
_entity.id
_entity.type
_entity.pdbx_description
1 polymer ?
#
loop_
_entity_poly.entity_id
_entity_poly.type
_entity_poly.pdbx_seq_one_letter_code
_entity_poly.pdbx_strand_id
1 'polypeptide(L)'
;MWNKDEGQAVHTGSAAPNILFLAIILMMNAALPLHSQASTPARSLTFSGYKWDIRHTVKPEGPMGNQFGGDAGTAVLNAEGSVTLSIAYKDGVWRASEVTTQKNFGYGTYL
;
A
#
# COMPACT_ATOMS: atom_id res chain seq x y z
N MET A 1 -13.38 -79.00 24.36
CA MET A 1 -13.35 -78.36 25.71
C MET A 1 -13.58 -76.88 25.53
N TRP A 2 -14.56 -76.35 26.26
CA TRP A 2 -14.96 -74.94 26.31
C TRP A 2 -14.26 -74.28 27.52
N ASN A 3 -13.78 -73.04 27.41
CA ASN A 3 -13.60 -72.08 28.52
C ASN A 3 -13.27 -70.71 27.88
N LYS A 4 -14.21 -69.75 27.83
CA LYS A 4 -14.67 -68.79 28.85
C LYS A 4 -13.83 -67.49 28.93
N ASP A 5 -14.51 -66.43 28.51
CA ASP A 5 -14.73 -65.16 29.21
C ASP A 5 -13.56 -64.19 29.48
N GLU A 6 -13.78 -62.98 28.92
CA GLU A 6 -13.70 -61.68 29.59
C GLU A 6 -12.32 -61.02 29.84
N GLY A 7 -12.25 -59.77 29.36
CA GLY A 7 -11.15 -58.85 29.59
C GLY A 7 -11.35 -57.51 28.88
N GLN A 8 -12.52 -56.89 29.06
CA GLN A 8 -12.72 -55.46 28.75
C GLN A 8 -11.87 -54.63 29.71
N ALA A 9 -10.75 -54.08 29.22
CA ALA A 9 -9.99 -53.06 29.93
C ALA A 9 -10.38 -51.68 29.38
N VAL A 10 -11.18 -50.98 30.18
CA VAL A 10 -11.53 -49.57 30.03
C VAL A 10 -10.26 -48.75 30.20
N HIS A 11 -9.74 -48.16 29.13
CA HIS A 11 -8.81 -47.03 29.23
C HIS A 11 -9.58 -45.75 28.97
N THR A 12 -10.06 -45.15 30.06
CA THR A 12 -10.34 -43.73 30.17
C THR A 12 -9.07 -42.96 29.81
N GLY A 13 -9.14 -42.02 28.86
CA GLY A 13 -7.93 -41.32 28.43
C GLY A 13 -8.12 -40.26 27.36
N SER A 14 -8.43 -39.05 27.83
CA SER A 14 -8.04 -37.75 27.25
C SER A 14 -8.70 -37.31 25.94
N ALA A 15 -9.55 -36.29 26.06
CA ALA A 15 -9.99 -35.46 24.95
C ALA A 15 -8.79 -35.01 24.10
N ALA A 16 -8.95 -35.15 22.78
CA ALA A 16 -7.90 -35.02 21.78
C ALA A 16 -7.01 -33.78 21.97
N PRO A 17 -5.66 -33.91 21.87
CA PRO A 17 -4.71 -32.80 22.03
C PRO A 17 -4.72 -31.80 20.85
N ASN A 18 -5.70 -31.89 19.94
CA ASN A 18 -5.66 -31.23 18.63
C ASN A 18 -6.38 -29.89 18.57
N ILE A 19 -7.24 -29.56 19.54
CA ILE A 19 -7.97 -28.27 19.53
C ILE A 19 -7.06 -27.12 19.99
N LEU A 20 -6.13 -27.40 20.92
CA LEU A 20 -5.21 -26.39 21.44
C LEU A 20 -4.15 -25.96 20.39
N PHE A 21 -3.66 -26.91 19.58
CA PHE A 21 -2.72 -26.63 18.50
C PHE A 21 -3.35 -25.81 17.35
N LEU A 22 -4.61 -26.06 17.01
CA LEU A 22 -5.32 -25.25 16.00
C LEU A 22 -5.58 -23.82 16.47
N ALA A 23 -5.92 -23.62 17.76
CA ALA A 23 -6.17 -22.30 18.32
C ALA A 23 -4.90 -21.42 18.35
N ILE A 24 -3.73 -22.01 18.63
CA ILE A 24 -2.44 -21.29 18.62
C ILE A 24 -2.06 -20.84 17.20
N ILE A 25 -2.27 -21.70 16.19
CA ILE A 25 -2.02 -21.33 14.79
C ILE A 25 -2.99 -20.23 14.32
N LEU A 26 -4.26 -20.27 14.76
CA LEU A 26 -5.24 -19.23 14.43
C LEU A 26 -4.91 -17.88 15.10
N MET A 27 -4.37 -17.88 16.32
CA MET A 27 -3.93 -16.66 17.03
C MET A 27 -2.62 -16.08 16.48
N MET A 28 -1.69 -16.91 15.99
CA MET A 28 -0.45 -16.44 15.36
C MET A 28 -0.66 -15.79 13.98
N ASN A 29 -1.78 -16.04 13.31
CA ASN A 29 -2.14 -15.36 12.04
C ASN A 29 -2.86 -14.01 12.24
N ALA A 30 -3.25 -13.65 13.47
CA ALA A 30 -3.99 -12.41 13.74
C ALA A 30 -3.10 -11.15 13.87
N ALA A 31 -1.78 -11.32 13.93
CA ALA A 31 -0.82 -10.22 13.96
C ALA A 31 -0.06 -10.14 12.62
N LEU A 32 -0.78 -9.94 11.52
CA LEU A 32 -0.12 -9.38 10.34
C LEU A 32 0.21 -7.92 10.70
N PRO A 33 1.49 -7.54 10.85
CA PRO A 33 1.82 -6.12 10.79
C PRO A 33 1.24 -5.60 9.48
N LEU A 34 0.35 -4.60 9.56
CA LEU A 34 0.07 -3.73 8.43
C LEU A 34 1.41 -3.10 8.07
N HIS A 35 2.20 -3.78 7.24
CA HIS A 35 3.30 -3.16 6.56
C HIS A 35 2.63 -2.13 5.68
N SER A 36 2.75 -0.86 6.08
CA SER A 36 2.51 0.25 5.18
C SER A 36 3.41 0.00 3.98
N GLN A 37 2.83 -0.51 2.89
CA GLN A 37 3.57 -0.67 1.65
C GLN A 37 3.95 0.74 1.22
N ALA A 38 5.22 1.10 1.42
CA ALA A 38 5.77 2.32 0.86
C ALA A 38 5.60 2.21 -0.66
N SER A 39 4.55 2.83 -1.18
CA SER A 39 4.31 2.88 -2.61
C SER A 39 5.37 3.76 -3.23
N THR A 40 6.12 3.21 -4.19
CA THR A 40 7.02 4.03 -5.00
C THR A 40 6.21 5.17 -5.62
N PRO A 41 6.61 6.44 -5.44
CA PRO A 41 5.88 7.56 -6.02
C PRO A 41 5.71 7.39 -7.52
N ALA A 42 4.49 7.60 -8.02
CA ALA A 42 4.23 7.56 -9.45
C ALA A 42 5.12 8.58 -10.19
N ARG A 43 5.67 8.17 -11.33
CA ARG A 43 6.53 9.03 -12.17
C ARG A 43 5.79 9.71 -13.31
N SER A 44 4.58 9.24 -13.62
CA SER A 44 3.74 9.79 -14.66
C SER A 44 2.28 9.50 -14.40
N LEU A 45 1.38 10.29 -15.00
CA LEU A 45 -0.06 10.03 -15.04
C LEU A 45 -0.62 10.28 -16.45
N THR A 46 -1.76 9.65 -16.74
CA THR A 46 -2.53 9.91 -17.98
C THR A 46 -3.77 10.72 -17.61
N PHE A 47 -3.88 11.92 -18.16
CA PHE A 47 -5.00 12.84 -17.92
C PHE A 47 -5.31 13.65 -19.17
N SER A 48 -6.60 13.88 -19.44
CA SER A 48 -7.08 14.59 -20.63
C SER A 48 -6.55 14.03 -21.96
N GLY A 49 -6.34 12.70 -22.02
CA GLY A 49 -5.80 12.03 -23.21
C GLY A 49 -4.29 12.22 -23.44
N TYR A 50 -3.56 12.85 -22.51
CA TYR A 50 -2.12 13.04 -22.59
C TYR A 50 -1.37 12.34 -21.47
N LYS A 51 -0.11 12.01 -21.72
CA LYS A 51 0.83 11.56 -20.69
C LYS A 51 1.57 12.77 -20.10
N TRP A 52 1.61 12.79 -18.78
CA TRP A 52 2.24 13.83 -17.98
C TRP A 52 3.32 13.19 -17.11
N ASP A 53 4.53 13.73 -17.17
CA ASP A 53 5.62 13.39 -16.25
C ASP A 53 5.46 14.16 -14.96
N ILE A 54 5.62 13.48 -13.82
CA ILE A 54 5.59 14.09 -12.49
C ILE A 54 7.03 14.44 -12.11
N ARG A 55 7.29 15.73 -11.84
CA ARG A 55 8.62 16.18 -11.41
C ARG A 55 8.98 15.57 -10.07
N HIS A 56 10.21 15.08 -9.96
CA HIS A 56 10.72 14.44 -8.76
C HIS A 56 12.10 14.99 -8.44
N THR A 57 12.32 15.37 -7.19
CA THR A 57 13.57 15.97 -6.70
C THR A 57 13.99 15.29 -5.41
N VAL A 58 15.27 14.94 -5.32
CA VAL A 58 15.81 14.30 -4.12
C VAL A 58 16.12 15.35 -3.05
N LYS A 59 16.56 16.54 -3.47
CA LYS A 59 16.90 17.66 -2.58
C LYS A 59 15.94 18.82 -2.83
N PRO A 60 15.64 19.62 -1.80
CA PRO A 60 14.89 20.87 -1.96
C PRO A 60 15.50 21.78 -3.01
N GLU A 61 14.66 22.33 -3.89
CA GLU A 61 15.05 23.27 -4.94
C GLU A 61 13.92 24.28 -5.25
N GLY A 62 14.22 25.28 -6.07
CA GLY A 62 13.26 26.33 -6.42
C GLY A 62 12.91 27.27 -5.26
N PRO A 63 11.83 28.06 -5.40
CA PRO A 63 11.41 29.01 -4.37
C PRO A 63 11.12 28.31 -3.04
N MET A 64 11.57 28.90 -1.94
CA MET A 64 11.33 28.42 -0.57
C MET A 64 11.85 27.00 -0.26
N GLY A 65 12.71 26.42 -1.11
CA GLY A 65 13.24 25.06 -0.89
C GLY A 65 12.15 24.00 -0.97
N ASN A 66 11.44 23.94 -2.10
CA ASN A 66 10.44 22.91 -2.35
C ASN A 66 11.10 21.58 -2.74
N GLN A 67 10.61 20.48 -2.18
CA GLN A 67 10.86 19.14 -2.69
C GLN A 67 9.68 18.73 -3.58
N PHE A 68 9.91 18.71 -4.89
CA PHE A 68 8.96 18.22 -5.88
C PHE A 68 8.94 16.71 -5.88
N GLY A 69 7.73 16.13 -5.91
CA GLY A 69 7.49 14.70 -6.10
C GLY A 69 8.40 13.83 -5.23
N GLY A 70 7.97 13.55 -4.01
CA GLY A 70 8.67 12.67 -3.07
C GLY A 70 7.72 11.77 -2.28
N ASP A 71 6.49 12.24 -2.07
CA ASP A 71 5.46 11.52 -1.32
C ASP A 71 4.30 11.16 -2.26
N ALA A 72 3.81 9.92 -2.16
CA ALA A 72 2.53 9.52 -2.74
C ALA A 72 1.45 10.47 -2.22
N GLY A 73 0.89 11.31 -3.10
CA GLY A 73 -0.17 12.25 -2.74
C GLY A 73 0.04 13.70 -3.18
N THR A 74 1.21 14.08 -3.71
CA THR A 74 1.38 15.44 -4.24
C THR A 74 0.71 15.63 -5.60
N ALA A 75 0.83 14.68 -6.52
CA ALA A 75 0.09 14.62 -7.79
C ALA A 75 -0.74 13.34 -7.85
N VAL A 76 -2.08 13.47 -7.93
CA VAL A 76 -3.01 12.34 -7.86
C VAL A 76 -4.04 12.45 -8.98
N LEU A 77 -4.23 11.36 -9.74
CA LEU A 77 -5.40 11.19 -10.58
C LEU A 77 -6.54 10.64 -9.71
N ASN A 78 -7.59 11.42 -9.56
CA ASN A 78 -8.75 11.04 -8.77
C ASN A 78 -9.65 10.09 -9.55
N ALA A 79 -10.50 9.34 -8.85
CA ALA A 79 -11.35 8.31 -9.46
C ALA A 79 -12.34 8.89 -10.48
N GLU A 80 -12.78 10.13 -10.28
CA GLU A 80 -13.65 10.88 -11.18
C GLU A 80 -12.92 11.49 -12.40
N GLY A 81 -11.62 11.26 -12.53
CA GLY A 81 -10.82 11.67 -13.68
C GLY A 81 -10.20 13.07 -13.59
N SER A 82 -10.37 13.78 -12.47
CA SER A 82 -9.68 15.05 -12.19
C SER A 82 -8.24 14.80 -11.71
N VAL A 83 -7.35 15.79 -11.84
CA VAL A 83 -6.00 15.74 -11.26
C VAL A 83 -5.90 16.73 -10.10
N THR A 84 -5.51 16.22 -8.93
CA THR A 84 -5.17 17.04 -7.77
C THR A 84 -3.67 17.29 -7.74
N LEU A 85 -3.28 18.56 -7.69
CA LEU A 85 -1.93 19.03 -7.40
C LEU A 85 -1.92 19.69 -6.02
N SER A 86 -1.10 19.17 -5.12
CA SER A 86 -1.02 19.61 -3.72
C SER A 86 0.31 20.27 -3.39
N ILE A 87 0.26 21.17 -2.40
CA ILE A 87 1.40 21.71 -1.66
C ILE A 87 1.19 21.46 -0.17
N ALA A 88 2.22 20.98 0.53
CA ALA A 88 2.15 20.71 1.96
C ALA A 88 3.50 20.94 2.63
N TYR A 89 3.49 21.45 3.86
CA TYR A 89 4.67 21.55 4.70
C TYR A 89 4.71 20.36 5.66
N LYS A 90 5.74 19.51 5.56
CA LYS A 90 5.92 18.31 6.40
C LYS A 90 7.40 18.14 6.73
N ASP A 91 7.72 17.70 7.94
CA ASP A 91 9.11 17.43 8.37
C ASP A 91 10.09 18.59 8.12
N GLY A 92 9.62 19.84 8.20
CA GLY A 92 10.44 21.02 7.95
C GLY A 92 10.68 21.37 6.47
N VAL A 93 10.01 20.69 5.54
CA VAL A 93 10.21 20.85 4.09
C VAL A 93 8.87 21.08 3.39
N TRP A 94 8.83 22.07 2.51
CA TRP A 94 7.71 22.24 1.58
C TRP A 94 7.77 21.17 0.51
N ARG A 95 6.68 20.44 0.31
CA ARG A 95 6.51 19.46 -0.75
C ARG A 95 5.46 19.96 -1.71
N ALA A 96 5.79 20.01 -2.99
CA ALA A 96 4.90 20.48 -4.04
C ALA A 96 4.81 19.47 -5.18
N SER A 97 3.78 19.62 -5.99
CA SER A 97 3.61 18.85 -7.23
C SER A 97 3.82 19.74 -8.44
N GLU A 98 4.42 19.15 -9.45
CA GLU A 98 4.56 19.75 -10.76
C GLU A 98 4.46 18.62 -11.79
N VAL A 99 3.74 18.89 -12.87
CA VAL A 99 3.58 17.95 -13.98
C VAL A 99 3.90 18.64 -15.30
N THR A 100 4.52 17.91 -16.22
CA THR A 100 4.84 18.40 -17.56
C THR A 100 4.33 17.41 -18.60
N THR A 101 3.68 17.91 -19.64
CA THR A 101 3.23 17.08 -20.78
C THR A 101 4.43 16.53 -21.54
N GLN A 102 4.37 15.27 -21.97
CA GLN A 102 5.37 14.70 -22.90
C GLN A 102 5.18 15.22 -24.34
N LYS A 103 3.99 15.71 -24.67
CA LYS A 103 3.66 16.26 -25.98
C LYS A 103 3.91 17.77 -26.01
N ASN A 104 4.58 18.23 -27.07
CA ASN A 104 4.67 19.66 -27.41
C ASN A 104 3.41 20.09 -28.21
N PHE A 105 2.77 21.19 -27.80
CA PHE A 105 1.50 21.63 -28.40
C PHE A 105 1.63 22.77 -29.43
N GLY A 106 2.73 23.52 -29.42
CA GLY A 106 2.94 24.63 -30.37
C GLY A 106 1.92 25.76 -30.23
N TYR A 107 1.63 26.45 -31.33
CA TYR A 107 0.63 27.51 -31.35
C TYR A 107 -0.78 26.94 -31.50
N GLY A 108 -1.75 27.57 -30.84
CA GLY A 108 -3.16 27.20 -30.90
C GLY A 108 -3.90 27.58 -29.64
N THR A 109 -5.13 27.08 -29.52
CA THR A 109 -5.97 27.25 -28.33
C THR A 109 -5.77 26.06 -27.40
N TYR A 110 -5.56 26.35 -26.12
CA TYR A 110 -5.45 25.38 -25.04
C TYR A 110 -6.81 25.35 -24.33
N LEU A 111 -7.52 24.22 -24.46
CA LEU A 111 -8.86 24.00 -23.90
C LEU A 111 -8.79 23.22 -22.59
#